data_AF-A0A969L7I3-F1
#
_entry.id   AF-A0A969L7I3-F1
#
_cell.length_a   1.000
_cell.length_b   1.000
_cell.length_c   1.000
_cell.angle_alpha   90.00
_cell.angle_beta   90.00
_cell.angle_gamma   90.00
#
_symmetry.space_group_name_H-M   'P 1'
#
loop_
_entity.id
_entity.type
_entity.pdbx_description
1 polymer ?
#
loop_
_entity_poly.entity_id
_entity_poly.type
_entity_poly.pdbx_seq_one_letter_code
_entity_poly.pdbx_strand_id
1 'polypeptide(L)' 'MRLRQGLTTRQLADYLQTTNSQISRIENGLRQPSADFVVKVSDFFNVPLDRLMRDELELD' A
#
# COMPACT_ATOMS: atom_id res chain seq x y z
N MET A 1 2.39 -6.33 1.16
CA MET A 1 3.63 -6.07 0.39
C MET A 1 4.78 -5.60 1.27
N ARG A 2 4.61 -4.57 2.11
CA ARG A 2 5.69 -4.03 2.97
C ARG A 2 6.39 -5.06 3.87
N LEU A 3 5.65 -6.04 4.39
CA LEU A 3 6.21 -7.09 5.24
C LEU A 3 7.21 -7.98 4.49
N ARG A 4 6.97 -8.23 3.18
CA ARG A 4 7.90 -8.99 2.33
C ARG A 4 9.23 -8.27 2.11
N GLN A 5 9.25 -6.94 2.28
CA GLN A 5 10.44 -6.11 2.23
C GLN A 5 10.98 -5.75 3.63
N GLY A 6 10.43 -6.31 4.71
CA GLY A 6 10.86 -6.01 6.08
C GLY A 6 10.57 -4.59 6.57
N LEU A 7 9.65 -3.86 5.92
CA LEU A 7 9.36 -2.47 6.23
C LEU A 7 8.29 -2.30 7.32
N THR A 8 8.56 -1.39 8.25
CA THR A 8 7.56 -0.84 9.18
C THR A 8 6.60 0.10 8.44
N THR A 9 5.42 0.35 9.03
CA THR A 9 4.47 1.34 8.48
C THR A 9 5.04 2.76 8.44
N ARG A 10 5.92 3.11 9.40
CA ARG A 10 6.62 4.40 9.42
C ARG A 10 7.58 4.52 8.24
N GLN A 11 8.43 3.52 8.03
CA GLN A 11 9.36 3.53 6.89
C GLN A 11 8.62 3.60 5.55
N LEU A 12 7.53 2.83 5.39
CA LEU A 12 6.71 2.91 4.18
C LEU A 12 6.08 4.30 4.02
N ALA A 13 5.63 4.91 5.10
CA ALA A 13 5.09 6.27 5.07
C ALA A 13 6.13 7.29 4.61
N ASP A 14 7.37 7.17 5.08
CA ASP A 14 8.48 8.03 4.69
C ASP A 14 8.79 7.86 3.18
N TYR A 15 8.85 6.63 2.68
CA TYR A 15 9.05 6.37 1.24
C TYR A 15 7.93 6.91 0.36
N LEU A 16 6.68 6.76 0.79
CA LEU A 16 5.50 7.20 0.03
C LEU A 16 5.12 8.66 0.30
N GLN A 17 5.94 9.40 1.07
CA GLN A 17 5.72 10.79 1.46
C GLN A 17 4.32 11.02 2.02
N THR A 18 3.93 10.18 2.97
CA THR A 18 2.63 10.21 3.66
C THR A 18 2.81 10.06 5.17
N THR A 19 1.71 10.01 5.92
CA THR A 19 1.77 9.78 7.36
C THR A 19 1.66 8.30 7.72
N ASN A 20 2.33 7.91 8.81
CA ASN A 20 2.21 6.57 9.38
C ASN A 20 0.73 6.20 9.69
N SER A 21 -0.06 7.17 10.17
CA SER A 21 -1.50 7.01 10.42
C SER A 21 -2.27 6.69 9.13
N GLN A 22 -1.94 7.34 8.02
CA GLN A 22 -2.57 7.08 6.73
C GLN A 22 -2.27 5.66 6.23
N ILE A 23 -1.02 5.20 6.32
CA ILE A 23 -0.66 3.81 5.99
C ILE A 23 -1.47 2.83 6.87
N SER A 24 -1.45 3.03 8.18
CA SER A 24 -2.15 2.16 9.13
C SER A 24 -3.64 2.07 8.84
N ARG A 25 -4.33 3.19 8.58
CA ARG A 25 -5.76 3.17 8.26
C ARG A 25 -6.07 2.45 6.95
N ILE A 26 -5.20 2.58 5.94
CA ILE A 26 -5.36 1.88 4.67
C ILE A 26 -5.17 0.36 4.87
N GLU A 27 -4.10 -0.05 5.54
CA GLU A 27 -3.83 -1.48 5.79
C GLU A 27 -4.87 -2.17 6.67
N ASN A 28 -5.55 -1.43 7.55
CA ASN A 28 -6.64 -1.96 8.38
C ASN A 28 -8.03 -1.81 7.74
N GLY A 29 -8.13 -1.40 6.48
CA GLY A 29 -9.41 -1.20 5.79
C GLY A 29 -10.25 -0.03 6.31
N LEU A 30 -9.71 0.77 7.24
CA LEU A 30 -10.39 1.94 7.84
C LEU A 30 -10.43 3.14 6.89
N ARG A 31 -9.65 3.11 5.80
CA ARG A 31 -9.66 4.14 4.77
C ARG A 31 -9.33 3.56 3.41
N GLN A 32 -10.15 3.89 2.43
CA GLN A 32 -9.83 3.60 1.04
C GLN A 32 -8.68 4.49 0.54
N PRO A 33 -7.69 3.93 -0.18
CA PRO A 33 -6.60 4.70 -0.77
C PRO A 33 -7.12 5.59 -1.91
N SER A 34 -6.51 6.76 -2.09
CA SER A 34 -6.74 7.58 -3.29
C SER A 34 -6.02 6.96 -4.49
N ALA A 35 -6.45 7.30 -5.71
CA ALA A 35 -5.77 6.86 -6.94
C ALA A 35 -4.27 7.23 -6.94
N ASP A 36 -3.92 8.46 -6.52
CA ASP A 36 -2.52 8.89 -6.36
C ASP A 36 -1.72 7.99 -5.40
N PHE A 37 -2.34 7.58 -4.29
CA PHE A 37 -1.69 6.68 -3.35
C PHE A 37 -1.47 5.28 -3.96
N VAL A 38 -2.44 4.76 -4.71
CA VAL A 38 -2.31 3.48 -5.41
C VAL A 38 -1.18 3.53 -6.44
N VAL A 39 -1.03 4.64 -7.17
CA VAL A 39 0.10 4.86 -8.09
C VAL A 39 1.44 4.83 -7.37
N LYS A 40 1.58 5.58 -6.26
CA LYS A 40 2.81 5.56 -5.46
C LYS A 40 3.18 4.16 -4.94
N VAL A 41 2.19 3.38 -4.52
CA VAL A 41 2.38 2.00 -4.07
C VAL A 41 2.80 1.10 -5.24
N SER A 42 2.16 1.23 -6.41
CA SER A 42 2.50 0.51 -7.64
C SER A 42 3.96 0.75 -8.02
N ASP A 43 4.37 2.02 -8.08
CA ASP A 43 5.73 2.40 -8.46
C ASP A 43 6.77 1.92 -7.43
N PHE A 44 6.47 2.07 -6.13
CA PHE A 44 7.39 1.68 -5.06
C PHE A 44 7.60 0.16 -4.99
N PHE A 45 6.53 -0.63 -5.12
CA PHE A 45 6.63 -2.10 -5.08
C PHE A 45 6.89 -2.72 -6.46
N ASN A 46 6.95 -1.92 -7.52
CA ASN A 46 7.02 -2.35 -8.92
C ASN A 46 5.95 -3.41 -9.23
N VAL A 47 4.69 -3.11 -8.86
CA VAL A 47 3.54 -3.99 -9.09
C VAL A 47 2.52 -3.28 -9.98
N PRO A 48 1.89 -3.98 -10.94
CA PRO A 48 0.85 -3.39 -11.77
C PRO A 48 -0.34 -2.83 -10.95
N LEU A 49 -0.90 -1.71 -11.40
CA LEU A 49 -2.07 -1.07 -10.75
C LEU A 49 -3.28 -2.00 -10.67
N ASP A 50 -3.52 -2.81 -11.70
CA ASP A 50 -4.64 -3.75 -11.74
C ASP A 50 -4.52 -4.82 -10.65
N ARG A 51 -3.29 -5.18 -10.24
CA ARG A 51 -3.05 -6.09 -9.11
C ARG A 51 -3.44 -5.44 -7.77
N LEU A 52 -3.28 -4.13 -7.62
CA LEU A 52 -3.64 -3.40 -6.40
C LEU A 52 -5.14 -3.13 -6.31
N MET A 53 -5.81 -3.03 -7.45
CA MET A 53 -7.24 -2.70 -7.54
C MET A 53 -8.16 -3.92 -7.49
N ARG A 54 -7.62 -5.10 -7.78
CA ARG A 54 -8.36 -6.35 -7.60
C ARG A 54 -8.29 -6.71 -6.12
N ASP A 55 -9.38 -6.47 -5.40
CA ASP A 55 -9.60 -7.05 -4.08
C ASP A 55 -9.27 -8.55 -4.16
N GLU A 56 -8.44 -8.99 -3.22
CA GLU A 56 -7.80 -10.30 -3.13
C GLU A 56 -8.64 -11.41 -3.79
N LEU A 57 -8.20 -11.85 -4.98
CA LEU A 57 -8.45 -13.24 -5.37
C LEU A 57 -7.61 -14.08 -4.40
N GLU A 58 -8.21 -14.44 -3.28
CA GLU A 58 -7.90 -15.70 -2.61
C GLU A 58 -8.06 -16.79 -3.68
N LEU A 59 -6.94 -17.22 -4.22
CA LEU A 59 -6.81 -18.54 -4.80
C LEU A 59 -5.70 -19.19 -3.98
N ASP A 60 -6.10 -20.22 -3.24
CA ASP A 60 -5.27 -21.09 -2.41
C ASP A 60 -3.86 -21.34 -2.95
#